data_AF-I0J3N6-F1
#
_entry.id   AF-I0J3N6-F1
#
_cell.length_a   1.000
_cell.length_b   1.000
_cell.length_c   1.000
_cell.angle_alpha   90.00
_cell.angle_beta   90.00
_cell.angle_gamma   90.00
#
_symmetry.space_group_name_H-M   'P 1'
#
loop_
_entity.id
_entity.type
_entity.pdbx_description
1 polymer ?
#
loop_
_entity_poly.entity_id
_entity_poly.type
_entity_poly.pdbx_seq_one_letter_code
_entity_poly.pdbx_strand_id
1 'polypeptide(L)' 'MKDFTTYLSTAPVIATVWFGLLAGLLIEINRFFPDSLTFAL' A
#
# COMPACT_ATOMS: atom_id res chain seq x y z
N MET A 1 -6.39 14.55 -22.00
CA MET A 1 -5.99 13.45 -21.08
C MET A 1 -4.76 13.78 -20.23
N LYS A 2 -3.90 14.72 -20.66
CA LYS A 2 -2.63 15.05 -19.97
C LYS A 2 -2.84 15.66 -18.58
N ASP A 3 -3.88 16.48 -18.40
CA ASP A 3 -4.19 17.10 -17.09
C ASP A 3 -4.70 16.10 -16.06
N PHE A 4 -5.43 15.08 -16.52
CA PHE A 4 -5.89 13.98 -15.66
C PHE A 4 -4.71 13.13 -15.16
N THR A 5 -3.75 12.83 -16.03
CA THR A 5 -2.51 12.15 -15.60
C THR A 5 -1.66 13.02 -14.68
N THR A 6 -1.62 14.34 -14.89
CA THR A 6 -0.93 15.26 -13.95
C THR A 6 -1.59 15.28 -12.59
N TYR A 7 -2.93 15.27 -12.53
CA TYR A 7 -3.67 15.18 -11.27
C TYR A 7 -3.38 13.87 -10.52
N LEU A 8 -3.40 12.74 -11.23
CA LEU A 8 -3.03 11.43 -10.65
C LEU A 8 -1.59 11.42 -10.14
N SER A 9 -0.71 12.16 -10.78
CA SER A 9 0.70 12.28 -10.39
C SER A 9 0.97 13.28 -9.26
N THR A 10 -0.06 13.90 -8.69
CA THR A 10 0.13 14.79 -7.53
C THR A 10 0.56 13.99 -6.29
N ALA A 11 1.41 14.60 -5.46
CA ALA A 11 1.95 13.98 -4.25
C ALA A 11 0.89 13.32 -3.35
N PRO A 12 -0.24 13.98 -2.99
CA PRO A 12 -1.26 13.34 -2.15
C PRO A 12 -1.94 12.16 -2.86
N VAL A 13 -2.20 12.24 -4.16
CA VAL A 13 -2.90 11.18 -4.90
C VAL A 13 -2.04 9.93 -5.02
N ILE A 14 -0.77 10.08 -5.44
CA ILE A 14 0.17 8.95 -5.46
C ILE A 14 0.34 8.37 -4.06
N ALA A 15 0.47 9.21 -3.03
CA ALA A 15 0.63 8.74 -1.66
C ALA A 15 -0.56 7.88 -1.21
N THR A 16 -1.80 8.30 -1.50
CA THR A 16 -2.99 7.49 -1.14
C THR A 16 -3.03 6.15 -1.86
N VAL A 17 -2.67 6.10 -3.14
CA VAL A 17 -2.60 4.85 -3.90
C VAL A 17 -1.52 3.94 -3.34
N TRP A 18 -0.33 4.49 -3.08
CA TRP A 18 0.81 3.73 -2.58
C TRP A 18 0.58 3.19 -1.17
N PHE A 19 0.15 4.04 -0.24
CA PHE A 19 -0.14 3.62 1.12
C PHE A 19 -1.38 2.74 1.20
N GLY A 20 -2.37 2.92 0.32
CA GLY A 20 -3.51 1.99 0.21
C GLY A 20 -3.07 0.59 -0.20
N LEU A 21 -2.21 0.47 -1.21
CA LEU A 21 -1.63 -0.81 -1.63
C LEU A 21 -0.75 -1.43 -0.54
N LEU A 22 0.11 -0.62 0.08
CA LEU A 22 1.02 -1.06 1.14
C LEU A 22 0.25 -1.53 2.38
N ALA A 23 -0.78 -0.80 2.79
CA ALA A 23 -1.66 -1.20 3.90
C ALA A 23 -2.41 -2.48 3.57
N GLY A 24 -2.98 -2.60 2.36
CA GLY A 24 -3.62 -3.84 1.90
C GLY A 24 -2.68 -5.03 1.96
N LEU A 25 -1.45 -4.88 1.47
CA LEU A 25 -0.42 -5.92 1.52
C LEU A 25 -0.07 -6.32 2.96
N LEU A 26 0.15 -5.35 3.86
CA LEU A 26 0.45 -5.64 5.26
C LEU A 26 -0.72 -6.34 5.98
N ILE A 27 -1.96 -5.94 5.69
CA ILE A 27 -3.16 -6.56 6.24
C ILE A 27 -3.25 -8.02 5.79
N GLU A 28 -3.03 -8.26 4.50
CA GLU A 28 -3.07 -9.61 3.92
C GLU A 28 -1.96 -10.50 4.49
N ILE A 29 -0.74 -9.98 4.65
CA ILE A 29 0.36 -10.71 5.31
C ILE A 29 -0.03 -11.13 6.73
N ASN A 30 -0.56 -10.20 7.54
CA ASN A 30 -0.97 -10.50 8.91
C ASN A 30 -2.23 -11.37 8.99
N ARG A 31 -3.06 -11.41 7.93
CA ARG A 31 -4.21 -12.32 7.82
C ARG A 31 -3.78 -13.76 7.57
N PHE A 32 -2.79 -13.98 6.70
CA PHE A 32 -2.30 -15.32 6.36
C PHE A 32 -1.28 -15.86 7.37
N PHE A 33 -0.49 -14.96 7.98
CA PHE A 33 0.53 -15.30 8.99
C PHE A 33 0.26 -14.53 10.29
N PRO A 34 -0.79 -14.91 11.03
CA PRO A 34 -1.10 -14.26 12.30
C PRO A 34 0.01 -14.52 13.33
N ASP A 35 0.23 -13.53 14.21
CA ASP A 35 1.08 -13.63 15.40
C ASP A 35 2.57 -13.97 15.14
N SER A 36 3.14 -13.34 14.12
CA SER A 36 4.59 -13.42 13.82
C SER A 36 5.42 -12.54 14.76
N LEU A 37 5.69 -13.02 15.97
CA LEU A 37 6.54 -12.31 16.96
C LEU A 37 8.02 -12.27 16.54
N THR A 38 8.50 -13.35 15.94
CA THR A 38 9.85 -13.47 15.40
C THR A 38 9.79 -14.19 14.05
N PHE A 39 10.82 -13.99 13.22
CA PHE A 39 10.96 -14.75 11.99
C PHE A 39 11.32 -16.20 12.35
N ALA A 40 10.43 -17.14 12.05
CA ALA A 40 10.71 -18.56 12.16
C ALA A 40 11.60 -18.98 10.98
N LEU A 41 12.91 -18.77 11.12
CA LEU A 41 13.93 -19.34 10.24
C LEU A 41 14.16 -20.83 10.61
#